data_AF-A0A4X2LSR4-F1
#
_entry.id   AF-A0A4X2LSR4-F1
#
_cell.length_a   1.000
_cell.length_b   1.000
_cell.length_c   1.000
_cell.angle_alpha   90.00
_cell.angle_beta   90.00
_cell.angle_gamma   90.00
#
_symmetry.space_group_name_H-M   'P 1'
#
loop_
_entity.id
_entity.type
_entity.pdbx_description
1 polymer ?
#
loop_
_entity_poly.entity_id
_entity_poly.type
_entity_poly.pdbx_seq_one_letter_code
_entity_poly.pdbx_strand_id
1 'polypeptide(L)'
;MSEVQGTVEFSVELHKFHNVDLFQRGHYQVRVTLKVPSRIPHRLSVKLGGQTEVSNLGSASIQDNTVNSRIFQILYRNEEIVINELMTFRVHLLLDGERVENALSEVDFQLKLDLHFTESEQQARDLAGMPTISSRTLGLHFQPRRGLHHHIPVMFDYFHLSVISVTIHASLVALQQPLISFTRPGKGSWLGKGSPESGSEQSSMSLESLVFGAGYCKPSFSEGSFYTPSENCMQHAYKWHRDLCHLLLNTYQELYVYFLILMKDIPDFPRMKLGLAIKKTLSPEPQRQNSILHQLSLWRGERS
;
A
#
# COMPACT_ATOMS: atom_id res chain seq x y z
N MET A 1 20.26 10.94 12.30
CA MET A 1 19.77 10.22 11.11
C MET A 1 18.64 11.04 10.54
N SER A 2 18.71 11.43 9.26
CA SER A 2 17.60 12.07 8.56
C SER A 2 16.45 11.07 8.42
N GLU A 3 15.22 11.47 8.64
CA GLU A 3 14.04 10.62 8.42
C GLU A 3 13.31 11.10 7.16
N VAL A 4 12.78 10.17 6.35
CA VAL A 4 11.95 10.52 5.20
C VAL A 4 10.64 9.74 5.25
N GLN A 5 9.54 10.37 4.82
CA GLN A 5 8.27 9.69 4.64
C GLN A 5 8.20 9.08 3.24
N GLY A 6 8.24 7.77 3.16
CA GLY A 6 7.93 7.02 1.94
C GLY A 6 6.45 6.70 1.84
N THR A 7 5.86 6.83 0.65
CA THR A 7 4.49 6.39 0.39
C THR A 7 4.49 5.29 -0.66
N VAL A 8 4.05 4.09 -0.27
CA VAL A 8 3.85 2.95 -1.17
C VAL A 8 2.36 2.74 -1.35
N GLU A 9 1.92 2.58 -2.59
CA GLU A 9 0.55 2.19 -2.91
C GLU A 9 0.50 0.78 -3.45
N PHE A 10 -0.45 -0.02 -2.96
CA PHE A 10 -0.80 -1.35 -3.45
C PHE A 10 -2.21 -1.29 -4.04
N SER A 11 -2.33 -1.58 -5.33
CA SER A 11 -3.59 -1.84 -6.03
C SER A 11 -3.80 -3.34 -6.09
N VAL A 12 -4.86 -3.82 -5.44
CA VAL A 12 -5.21 -5.24 -5.34
C VAL A 12 -6.57 -5.44 -5.99
N GLU A 13 -6.66 -6.38 -6.93
CA GLU A 13 -7.89 -6.75 -7.61
C GLU A 13 -8.27 -8.17 -7.22
N LEU A 14 -9.50 -8.35 -6.74
CA LEU A 14 -10.14 -9.66 -6.63
C LEU A 14 -10.95 -9.89 -7.91
N HIS A 15 -10.43 -10.73 -8.80
CA HIS A 15 -11.05 -10.92 -10.12
C HIS A 15 -12.18 -11.95 -10.08
N LYS A 16 -11.83 -13.22 -9.87
CA LYS A 16 -12.76 -14.35 -9.98
C LYS A 16 -12.53 -15.40 -8.90
N PHE A 17 -13.62 -15.95 -8.39
CA PHE A 17 -13.63 -17.10 -7.51
C PHE A 17 -14.05 -18.35 -8.29
N HIS A 18 -13.22 -19.37 -8.28
CA HIS A 18 -13.48 -20.66 -8.91
C HIS A 18 -13.76 -21.67 -7.80
N ASN A 19 -14.96 -22.24 -7.84
CA ASN A 19 -15.39 -23.31 -6.97
C ASN A 19 -15.51 -24.62 -7.76
N VAL A 20 -14.62 -25.58 -7.52
CA VAL A 20 -14.75 -26.91 -8.14
C VAL A 20 -15.71 -27.77 -7.32
N ASP A 21 -15.47 -27.95 -6.02
CA ASP A 21 -16.29 -28.82 -5.17
C ASP A 21 -16.29 -28.45 -3.69
N LEU A 22 -16.51 -27.16 -3.34
CA LEU A 22 -16.84 -26.84 -1.95
C LEU A 22 -18.14 -27.54 -1.56
N PHE A 23 -18.07 -28.36 -0.50
CA PHE A 23 -19.24 -29.09 0.00
C PHE A 23 -20.33 -28.19 0.57
N GLN A 24 -19.96 -27.02 1.09
CA GLN A 24 -20.85 -26.13 1.80
C GLN A 24 -21.51 -25.15 0.82
N ARG A 25 -22.83 -25.23 0.68
CA ARG A 25 -23.62 -24.28 -0.12
C ARG A 25 -24.04 -23.12 0.76
N GLY A 26 -23.96 -21.90 0.25
CA GLY A 26 -24.35 -20.72 1.01
C GLY A 26 -23.61 -19.47 0.59
N HIS A 27 -23.41 -18.59 1.56
CA HIS A 27 -22.92 -17.24 1.37
C HIS A 27 -21.45 -17.18 1.76
N TYR A 28 -20.66 -16.54 0.90
CA TYR A 28 -19.23 -16.40 1.04
C TYR A 28 -18.83 -14.93 0.94
N GLN A 29 -17.75 -14.59 1.63
CA GLN A 29 -17.13 -13.27 1.59
C GLN A 29 -15.62 -13.44 1.70
N VAL A 30 -14.87 -12.71 0.88
CA VAL A 30 -13.42 -12.62 1.00
C VAL A 30 -13.07 -11.33 1.72
N ARG A 31 -12.29 -11.43 2.78
CA ARG A 31 -11.75 -10.26 3.51
C ARG A 31 -10.28 -10.13 3.23
N VAL A 32 -9.84 -8.93 2.89
CA VAL A 32 -8.47 -8.62 2.48
C VAL A 32 -7.86 -7.60 3.42
N THR A 33 -6.70 -7.91 3.98
CA THR A 33 -5.97 -7.03 4.89
C THR A 33 -4.51 -6.93 4.47
N LEU A 34 -4.01 -5.72 4.26
CA LEU A 34 -2.57 -5.47 4.11
C LEU A 34 -1.95 -5.29 5.50
N LYS A 35 -0.92 -6.07 5.81
CA LYS A 35 -0.16 -5.98 7.05
C LYS A 35 1.23 -5.40 6.79
N VAL A 36 1.64 -4.55 7.70
CA VAL A 36 2.97 -3.93 7.74
C VAL A 36 3.57 -4.19 9.13
N PRO A 37 4.86 -4.57 9.25
CA PRO A 37 5.47 -4.86 10.53
C PRO A 37 5.39 -3.67 11.50
N SER A 38 4.93 -3.91 12.73
CA SER A 38 4.77 -2.86 13.76
C SER A 38 6.09 -2.19 14.16
N ARG A 39 7.23 -2.84 13.89
CA ARG A 39 8.58 -2.27 14.10
C ARG A 39 8.86 -1.05 13.23
N ILE A 40 8.15 -0.89 12.12
CA ILE A 40 8.29 0.26 11.22
C ILE A 40 7.16 1.24 11.55
N PRO A 41 7.45 2.49 11.96
CA PRO A 41 6.40 3.49 12.16
C PRO A 41 5.69 3.77 10.83
N HIS A 42 4.38 3.54 10.79
CA HIS A 42 3.62 3.62 9.56
C HIS A 42 2.17 4.05 9.78
N ARG A 43 1.53 4.51 8.70
CA ARG A 43 0.08 4.77 8.64
C ARG A 43 -0.49 4.12 7.38
N LEU A 44 -1.44 3.22 7.58
CA LEU A 44 -2.17 2.53 6.52
C LEU A 44 -3.53 3.20 6.30
N SER A 45 -3.92 3.36 5.04
CA SER A 45 -5.27 3.76 4.65
C SER A 45 -5.71 2.93 3.45
N VAL A 46 -7.02 2.71 3.33
CA VAL A 46 -7.59 1.85 2.29
C VAL A 46 -8.72 2.56 1.58
N LYS A 47 -8.83 2.34 0.28
CA LYS A 47 -9.92 2.85 -0.56
C LYS A 47 -10.42 1.72 -1.46
N LEU A 48 -11.73 1.68 -1.66
CA LEU A 48 -12.35 0.82 -2.66
C LEU A 48 -12.42 1.60 -3.99
N GLY A 49 -12.15 0.93 -5.10
CA GLY A 49 -12.21 1.47 -6.45
C GLY A 49 -13.20 0.70 -7.33
N GLY A 50 -13.59 1.31 -8.45
CA GLY A 50 -14.50 0.71 -9.43
C GLY A 50 -15.99 0.98 -9.17
N GLN A 51 -16.84 0.51 -10.08
CA GLN A 51 -18.29 0.44 -9.86
C GLN A 51 -18.56 -0.81 -9.02
N THR A 52 -18.90 -0.64 -7.75
CA THR A 52 -19.30 -1.78 -6.92
C THR A 52 -20.67 -2.26 -7.38
N GLU A 53 -20.75 -3.45 -7.96
CA GLU A 53 -22.04 -4.09 -8.20
C GLU A 53 -22.74 -4.28 -6.85
N VAL A 54 -23.91 -3.67 -6.70
CA VAL A 54 -24.71 -3.79 -5.48
C VAL A 54 -25.38 -5.16 -5.53
N SER A 55 -24.86 -6.11 -4.76
CA SER A 55 -25.56 -7.36 -4.52
C SER A 55 -26.75 -7.12 -3.56
N ASN A 56 -27.76 -7.99 -3.60
CA ASN A 56 -28.89 -7.94 -2.66
C ASN A 56 -28.48 -8.07 -1.18
N LEU A 57 -27.26 -8.57 -0.93
CA LEU A 57 -26.69 -8.83 0.40
C LEU A 57 -25.64 -7.78 0.82
N GLY A 58 -25.38 -6.77 -0.02
CA GLY A 58 -24.46 -5.67 0.27
C GLY A 58 -23.36 -5.51 -0.77
N SER A 59 -22.76 -4.33 -0.78
CA SER A 59 -21.58 -3.98 -1.57
C SER A 59 -20.30 -4.28 -0.81
N ALA A 60 -19.16 -4.32 -1.49
CA ALA A 60 -17.88 -4.26 -0.80
C ALA A 60 -17.80 -3.06 0.15
N SER A 61 -17.11 -3.26 1.26
CA SER A 61 -17.02 -2.30 2.36
C SER A 61 -15.65 -2.33 3.02
N ILE A 62 -15.34 -1.29 3.79
CA ILE A 62 -14.09 -1.16 4.53
C ILE A 62 -14.41 -1.09 6.01
N GLN A 63 -13.78 -1.96 6.80
CA GLN A 63 -13.88 -1.98 8.26
C GLN A 63 -12.48 -2.14 8.84
N ASP A 64 -12.02 -1.19 9.65
CA ASP A 64 -10.71 -1.24 10.33
C ASP A 64 -9.53 -1.59 9.41
N ASN A 65 -9.44 -0.92 8.24
CA ASN A 65 -8.46 -1.18 7.18
C ASN A 65 -8.49 -2.58 6.57
N THR A 66 -9.54 -3.36 6.84
CA THR A 66 -9.86 -4.60 6.15
C THR A 66 -10.93 -4.33 5.10
N VAL A 67 -10.69 -4.81 3.89
CA VAL A 67 -11.66 -4.73 2.80
C VAL A 67 -12.48 -6.00 2.82
N ASN A 68 -13.78 -5.84 3.00
CA ASN A 68 -14.74 -6.91 2.87
C ASN A 68 -15.27 -6.88 1.44
N SER A 69 -15.14 -7.99 0.71
CA SER A 69 -15.75 -8.09 -0.60
C SER A 69 -17.28 -8.02 -0.51
N ARG A 70 -17.96 -7.80 -1.63
CA ARG A 70 -19.39 -8.15 -1.72
C ARG A 70 -19.57 -9.60 -1.29
N ILE A 71 -20.74 -9.88 -0.73
CA ILE A 71 -21.15 -11.24 -0.43
C ILE A 71 -21.54 -11.91 -1.76
N PHE A 72 -21.10 -13.14 -1.94
CA PHE A 72 -21.46 -13.94 -3.11
C PHE A 72 -21.96 -15.32 -2.67
N GLN A 73 -22.84 -15.90 -3.47
CA GLN A 73 -23.44 -17.19 -3.17
C GLN A 73 -22.79 -18.28 -4.02
N ILE A 74 -22.57 -19.44 -3.42
CA ILE A 74 -22.12 -20.65 -4.11
C ILE A 74 -23.19 -21.71 -3.89
N LEU A 75 -23.75 -22.25 -4.98
CA LEU A 75 -24.87 -23.19 -4.96
C LEU A 75 -24.50 -24.55 -5.55
N TYR A 76 -23.64 -24.57 -6.55
CA TYR A 76 -23.28 -25.74 -7.32
C TYR A 76 -21.76 -25.96 -7.37
N ARG A 77 -21.38 -27.14 -7.83
CA ARG A 77 -20.01 -27.51 -8.17
C ARG A 77 -19.62 -26.90 -9.50
N ASN A 78 -18.33 -26.69 -9.73
CA ASN A 78 -17.78 -26.10 -10.95
C ASN A 78 -18.42 -24.74 -11.27
N GLU A 79 -18.58 -23.90 -10.25
CA GLU A 79 -19.06 -22.53 -10.39
C GLU A 79 -17.91 -21.54 -10.48
N GLU A 80 -18.07 -20.54 -11.34
CA GLU A 80 -17.20 -19.40 -11.43
C GLU A 80 -17.99 -18.14 -11.07
N ILE A 81 -17.49 -17.38 -10.09
CA ILE A 81 -18.11 -16.15 -9.62
C ILE A 81 -17.17 -14.99 -9.92
N VAL A 82 -17.64 -14.05 -10.74
CA VAL A 82 -16.93 -12.80 -11.03
C VAL A 82 -17.07 -11.85 -9.85
N ILE A 83 -15.96 -11.47 -9.22
CA ILE A 83 -15.93 -10.53 -8.09
C ILE A 83 -15.66 -9.11 -8.62
N ASN A 84 -14.61 -8.93 -9.42
CA ASN A 84 -14.20 -7.67 -10.04
C ASN A 84 -14.15 -6.47 -9.07
N GLU A 85 -13.55 -6.67 -7.91
CA GLU A 85 -13.41 -5.62 -6.91
C GLU A 85 -11.98 -5.13 -6.81
N LEU A 86 -11.83 -3.81 -6.94
CA LEU A 86 -10.56 -3.13 -6.84
C LEU A 86 -10.42 -2.47 -5.48
N MET A 87 -9.28 -2.65 -4.84
CA MET A 87 -8.93 -1.96 -3.60
C MET A 87 -7.52 -1.38 -3.68
N THR A 88 -7.35 -0.21 -3.07
CA THR A 88 -6.07 0.49 -3.01
C THR A 88 -5.67 0.70 -1.57
N PHE A 89 -4.59 0.05 -1.15
CA PHE A 89 -3.94 0.27 0.14
C PHE A 89 -2.82 1.29 -0.04
N ARG A 90 -2.85 2.37 0.73
CA ARG A 90 -1.80 3.39 0.77
C ARG A 90 -1.09 3.33 2.11
N VAL A 91 0.21 3.06 2.08
CA VAL A 91 1.08 2.95 3.26
C VAL A 91 2.04 4.12 3.28
N HIS A 92 1.96 4.95 4.32
CA HIS A 92 2.98 5.93 4.66
C HIS A 92 3.95 5.30 5.67
N LEU A 93 5.24 5.33 5.38
CA LEU A 93 6.31 4.72 6.16
C LEU A 93 7.31 5.80 6.58
N LEU A 94 7.73 5.78 7.84
CA LEU A 94 8.88 6.56 8.28
C LEU A 94 10.15 5.74 8.06
N LEU A 95 11.04 6.24 7.21
CA LEU A 95 12.23 5.54 6.74
C LEU A 95 13.50 6.30 7.11
N ASP A 96 14.61 5.58 7.21
CA ASP A 96 15.94 6.18 7.25
C ASP A 96 16.25 6.85 5.91
N GLY A 97 16.39 8.17 5.92
CA GLY A 97 16.62 9.00 4.75
C GLY A 97 17.97 8.74 4.07
N GLU A 98 18.95 8.16 4.77
CA GLU A 98 20.24 7.80 4.17
C GLU A 98 20.19 6.41 3.50
N ARG A 99 19.19 5.60 3.84
CA ARG A 99 19.07 4.19 3.42
C ARG A 99 17.69 3.85 2.87
N VAL A 100 16.99 4.81 2.25
CA VAL A 100 15.59 4.68 1.81
C VAL A 100 15.31 3.39 1.03
N GLU A 101 16.14 3.07 0.04
CA GLU A 101 15.96 1.86 -0.78
C GLU A 101 16.08 0.57 0.02
N ASN A 102 17.11 0.48 0.86
CA ASN A 102 17.34 -0.68 1.71
C ASN A 102 16.22 -0.81 2.75
N ALA A 103 15.87 0.29 3.41
CA ALA A 103 14.81 0.35 4.40
C ALA A 103 13.46 -0.08 3.82
N LEU A 104 13.12 0.34 2.59
CA LEU A 104 11.91 -0.09 1.89
C LEU A 104 11.94 -1.56 1.48
N SER A 105 13.09 -2.06 1.04
CA SER A 105 13.25 -3.47 0.61
C SER A 105 13.18 -4.45 1.78
N GLU A 106 13.53 -4.02 2.98
CA GLU A 106 13.47 -4.80 4.22
C GLU A 106 12.07 -4.85 4.86
N VAL A 107 11.09 -4.11 4.31
CA VAL A 107 9.71 -4.12 4.81
C VAL A 107 9.01 -5.41 4.36
N ASP A 108 8.64 -6.24 5.33
CA ASP A 108 7.87 -7.46 5.10
C ASP A 108 6.37 -7.15 4.98
N PHE A 109 5.95 -6.64 3.83
CA PHE A 109 4.54 -6.44 3.51
C PHE A 109 3.86 -7.79 3.34
N GLN A 110 2.67 -7.97 3.94
CA GLN A 110 1.90 -9.20 3.79
C GLN A 110 0.45 -8.91 3.40
N LEU A 111 -0.07 -9.62 2.40
CA LEU A 111 -1.50 -9.59 2.06
C LEU A 111 -2.19 -10.80 2.67
N LYS A 112 -3.09 -10.58 3.61
CA LYS A 112 -3.94 -11.63 4.18
C LYS A 112 -5.27 -11.66 3.45
N LEU A 113 -5.69 -12.86 3.02
CA LEU A 113 -7.00 -13.15 2.48
C LEU A 113 -7.70 -14.17 3.38
N ASP A 114 -8.84 -13.80 3.93
CA ASP A 114 -9.70 -14.67 4.72
C ASP A 114 -10.96 -15.00 3.93
N LEU A 115 -11.29 -16.29 3.82
CA LEU A 115 -12.57 -16.75 3.28
C LEU A 115 -13.53 -16.98 4.43
N HIS A 116 -14.66 -16.30 4.38
CA HIS A 116 -15.74 -16.40 5.36
C HIS A 116 -16.94 -17.10 4.75
N PHE A 117 -17.71 -17.81 5.58
CA PHE A 117 -18.87 -18.58 5.14
C PHE A 117 -20.04 -18.53 6.13
N THR A 118 -21.27 -18.54 5.61
CA THR A 118 -22.49 -18.83 6.38
C THR A 118 -23.57 -19.44 5.49
N GLU A 119 -24.37 -20.34 6.06
CA GLU A 119 -25.58 -20.86 5.42
C GLU A 119 -26.77 -19.89 5.56
N SER A 120 -26.75 -18.98 6.53
CA SER A 120 -27.87 -18.09 6.87
C SER A 120 -27.79 -16.74 6.16
N GLU A 121 -28.79 -16.42 5.35
CA GLU A 121 -28.95 -15.07 4.77
C GLU A 121 -29.02 -13.97 5.83
N GLN A 122 -29.66 -14.26 6.97
CA GLN A 122 -29.78 -13.27 8.05
C GLN A 122 -28.39 -12.97 8.62
N GLN A 123 -27.58 -14.00 8.88
CA GLN A 123 -26.22 -13.82 9.38
C GLN A 123 -25.31 -13.14 8.34
N ALA A 124 -25.54 -13.37 7.05
CA ALA A 124 -24.83 -12.67 5.99
C ALA A 124 -25.13 -11.16 5.98
N ARG A 125 -26.33 -10.74 6.42
CA ARG A 125 -26.72 -9.32 6.54
C ARG A 125 -26.30 -8.68 7.87
N ASP A 126 -26.06 -9.49 8.91
CA ASP A 126 -25.82 -9.01 10.27
C ASP A 126 -24.35 -8.59 10.55
N LEU A 127 -24.18 -7.62 11.44
CA LEU A 127 -22.87 -7.13 11.93
C LEU A 127 -22.05 -8.17 12.73
N ALA A 128 -22.66 -9.29 13.13
CA ALA A 128 -22.01 -10.34 13.93
C ALA A 128 -20.84 -11.01 13.20
N GLY A 129 -20.75 -10.82 11.87
CA GLY A 129 -19.66 -11.29 11.04
C GLY A 129 -19.76 -12.79 10.76
N MET A 130 -19.64 -13.16 9.49
CA MET A 130 -19.52 -14.56 9.09
C MET A 130 -18.24 -15.17 9.70
N PRO A 131 -18.24 -16.44 10.13
CA PRO A 131 -17.02 -17.11 10.59
C PRO A 131 -16.01 -17.29 9.45
N THR A 132 -14.72 -17.18 9.77
CA THR A 132 -13.62 -17.50 8.84
C THR A 132 -13.46 -19.02 8.73
N ILE A 133 -13.48 -19.55 7.50
CA ILE A 133 -13.28 -20.97 7.22
C ILE A 133 -11.91 -21.29 6.62
N SER A 134 -11.24 -20.30 6.01
CA SER A 134 -9.88 -20.46 5.49
C SER A 134 -9.14 -19.12 5.49
N SER A 135 -7.82 -19.16 5.67
CA SER A 135 -6.94 -17.99 5.70
C SER A 135 -5.69 -18.27 4.88
N ARG A 136 -5.28 -17.30 4.07
CA ARG A 136 -4.03 -17.31 3.31
C ARG A 136 -3.29 -16.00 3.51
N THR A 137 -1.97 -16.08 3.67
CA THR A 137 -1.10 -14.91 3.82
C THR A 137 -0.03 -14.97 2.75
N LEU A 138 0.08 -13.91 1.96
CA LEU A 138 1.04 -13.76 0.88
C LEU A 138 2.13 -12.78 1.31
N GLY A 139 3.39 -13.20 1.24
CA GLY A 139 4.53 -12.28 1.36
C GLY A 139 4.67 -11.43 0.09
N LEU A 140 4.70 -10.12 0.24
CA LEU A 140 4.78 -9.17 -0.87
C LEU A 140 6.20 -8.61 -0.97
N HIS A 141 7.01 -9.19 -1.86
CA HIS A 141 8.41 -8.79 -2.08
C HIS A 141 8.54 -7.49 -2.89
N PHE A 142 8.25 -6.37 -2.25
CA PHE A 142 8.29 -5.05 -2.86
C PHE A 142 9.72 -4.61 -3.22
N GLN A 143 9.94 -4.20 -4.47
CA GLN A 143 11.22 -3.64 -4.93
C GLN A 143 11.08 -2.13 -5.13
N PRO A 144 11.84 -1.25 -4.44
CA PRO A 144 11.63 0.20 -4.49
C PRO A 144 11.65 0.81 -5.88
N ARG A 145 12.55 0.31 -6.74
CA ARG A 145 12.73 0.78 -8.12
C ARG A 145 11.74 0.15 -9.10
N ARG A 146 11.37 -1.12 -8.91
CA ARG A 146 10.56 -1.87 -9.88
C ARG A 146 9.09 -2.03 -9.49
N GLY A 147 8.76 -1.72 -8.24
CA GLY A 147 7.47 -2.03 -7.67
C GLY A 147 7.29 -3.53 -7.41
N LEU A 148 6.04 -3.96 -7.44
CA LEU A 148 5.59 -5.35 -7.34
C LEU A 148 4.44 -5.53 -8.32
N HIS A 149 4.51 -6.49 -9.23
CA HIS A 149 3.46 -6.69 -10.24
C HIS A 149 3.23 -8.18 -10.50
N HIS A 150 2.16 -8.73 -9.91
CA HIS A 150 1.85 -10.16 -10.00
C HIS A 150 0.37 -10.42 -10.22
N HIS A 151 0.08 -11.52 -10.91
CA HIS A 151 -1.23 -12.13 -10.98
C HIS A 151 -1.10 -13.56 -10.48
N ILE A 152 -1.83 -13.90 -9.42
CA ILE A 152 -1.65 -15.14 -8.67
C ILE A 152 -3.00 -15.78 -8.31
N PRO A 153 -3.19 -17.09 -8.54
CA PRO A 153 -4.29 -17.82 -7.96
C PRO A 153 -4.00 -18.11 -6.47
N VAL A 154 -4.96 -17.83 -5.60
CA VAL A 154 -4.88 -18.10 -4.16
C VAL A 154 -5.88 -19.19 -3.82
N MET A 155 -5.37 -20.37 -3.44
CA MET A 155 -6.18 -21.54 -3.13
C MET A 155 -6.56 -21.59 -1.65
N PHE A 156 -7.85 -21.56 -1.34
CA PHE A 156 -8.38 -21.66 0.03
C PHE A 156 -8.54 -23.11 0.50
N ASP A 157 -8.81 -24.03 -0.41
CA ASP A 157 -8.95 -25.47 -0.13
C ASP A 157 -8.33 -26.29 -1.27
N TYR A 158 -7.40 -27.18 -0.91
CA TYR A 158 -6.70 -28.05 -1.86
C TYR A 158 -7.53 -29.27 -2.27
N PHE A 159 -8.36 -29.79 -1.38
CA PHE A 159 -9.20 -30.96 -1.65
C PHE A 159 -10.42 -30.57 -2.49
N HIS A 160 -10.96 -29.38 -2.25
CA HIS A 160 -12.15 -28.86 -2.92
C HIS A 160 -11.85 -27.85 -4.03
N LEU A 161 -10.56 -27.64 -4.32
CA LEU A 161 -10.03 -26.75 -5.35
C LEU A 161 -10.77 -25.40 -5.41
N SER A 162 -10.89 -24.76 -4.25
CA SER A 162 -11.46 -23.43 -4.12
C SER A 162 -10.36 -22.38 -4.30
N VAL A 163 -10.47 -21.52 -5.31
CA VAL A 163 -9.40 -20.61 -5.74
C VAL A 163 -9.94 -19.23 -6.06
N ILE A 164 -9.29 -18.18 -5.57
CA ILE A 164 -9.53 -16.80 -6.01
C ILE A 164 -8.37 -16.27 -6.85
N SER A 165 -8.67 -15.61 -7.96
CA SER A 165 -7.69 -14.94 -8.81
C SER A 165 -7.41 -13.54 -8.26
N VAL A 166 -6.16 -13.25 -7.93
CA VAL A 166 -5.73 -11.98 -7.33
C VAL A 166 -4.67 -11.32 -8.20
N THR A 167 -4.89 -10.06 -8.57
CA THR A 167 -3.86 -9.22 -9.20
C THR A 167 -3.35 -8.20 -8.18
N ILE A 168 -2.03 -8.02 -8.08
CA ILE A 168 -1.39 -7.09 -7.15
C ILE A 168 -0.39 -6.24 -7.94
N HIS A 169 -0.57 -4.92 -7.92
CA HIS A 169 0.40 -3.95 -8.37
C HIS A 169 0.79 -3.03 -7.22
N ALA A 170 2.08 -2.78 -6.99
CA ALA A 170 2.53 -1.83 -5.99
C ALA A 170 3.68 -0.96 -6.51
N SER A 171 3.74 0.29 -6.07
CA SER A 171 4.80 1.23 -6.44
C SER A 171 5.09 2.22 -5.31
N LEU A 172 6.33 2.68 -5.23
CA LEU A 172 6.69 3.87 -4.46
C LEU A 172 6.15 5.09 -5.23
N VAL A 173 5.31 5.90 -4.59
CA VAL A 173 4.62 7.03 -5.24
C VAL A 173 5.01 8.39 -4.69
N ALA A 174 5.63 8.44 -3.52
CA ALA A 174 6.15 9.69 -2.96
C ALA A 174 7.28 9.46 -1.96
N LEU A 175 8.22 10.41 -1.93
CA LEU A 175 9.21 10.60 -0.87
C LEU A 175 9.07 12.05 -0.41
N GLN A 176 8.73 12.25 0.86
CA GLN A 176 8.36 13.56 1.41
C GLN A 176 8.94 13.75 2.81
N GLN A 177 8.87 14.98 3.31
CA GLN A 177 9.13 15.23 4.71
C GLN A 177 8.09 14.49 5.58
N PRO A 178 8.46 13.99 6.77
CA PRO A 178 7.53 13.39 7.73
C PRO A 178 6.61 14.45 8.33
N LEU A 179 5.55 14.79 7.58
CA LEU A 179 4.50 15.72 8.02
C LEU A 179 3.42 15.02 8.85
N ILE A 180 3.43 13.68 8.87
CA ILE A 180 2.48 12.85 9.62
C ILE A 180 3.11 12.45 10.95
N SER A 181 2.38 12.63 12.05
CA SER A 181 2.79 12.07 13.35
C SER A 181 2.68 10.55 13.30
N PHE A 182 3.84 9.88 13.34
CA PHE A 182 3.89 8.43 13.45
C PHE A 182 3.90 8.06 14.93
N THR A 183 3.04 7.12 15.32
CA THR A 183 3.12 6.48 16.64
C THR A 183 4.40 5.65 16.68
N ARG A 184 5.49 6.24 17.20
CA ARG A 184 6.75 5.51 17.39
C ARG A 184 6.51 4.37 18.39
N PRO A 185 6.89 3.12 18.11
CA PRO A 185 6.91 2.06 19.12
C PRO A 185 7.80 2.54 20.29
N GLY A 186 7.20 2.65 21.47
CA GLY A 186 7.75 3.45 22.56
C GLY A 186 9.11 3.00 23.08
N LYS A 187 9.94 3.97 23.46
CA LYS A 187 10.87 3.78 24.58
C LYS A 187 10.02 3.65 25.83
N GLY A 188 9.91 2.44 26.36
CA GLY A 188 9.29 2.20 27.66
C GLY A 188 10.00 3.05 28.72
N SER A 189 9.26 3.96 29.34
CA SER A 189 9.68 4.66 30.55
C SER A 189 9.67 3.67 31.69
N TRP A 190 10.83 3.08 32.00
CA TRP A 190 11.00 2.24 33.18
C TRP A 190 11.83 3.00 34.21
N LEU A 191 11.21 3.21 35.38
CA LEU A 191 11.73 3.72 36.66
C LEU A 191 11.78 5.25 36.85
N GLY A 192 11.06 5.74 37.87
CA GLY A 192 11.38 7.00 38.55
C GLY A 192 10.17 7.74 39.14
N LYS A 193 10.02 7.71 40.46
CA LYS A 193 9.05 8.48 41.25
C LYS A 193 9.16 10.00 41.03
N GLY A 194 8.00 10.66 40.93
CA GLY A 194 7.70 11.97 41.52
C GLY A 194 8.19 13.24 40.81
N SER A 195 7.31 13.92 40.08
CA SER A 195 7.10 15.39 40.09
C SER A 195 6.01 15.75 39.05
N PRO A 196 5.10 16.71 39.31
CA PRO A 196 4.13 17.15 38.31
C PRO A 196 4.74 18.22 37.39
N GLU A 197 4.18 18.30 36.18
CA GLU A 197 4.33 19.37 35.18
C GLU A 197 5.65 19.46 34.38
N SER A 198 5.67 18.77 33.24
CA SER A 198 6.02 19.38 31.96
C SER A 198 5.55 18.44 30.84
N GLY A 199 4.65 18.94 29.99
CA GLY A 199 4.25 18.22 28.78
C GLY A 199 5.48 18.01 27.90
N SER A 200 5.88 16.76 27.68
CA SER A 200 6.94 16.44 26.74
C SER A 200 6.45 16.80 25.34
N GLU A 201 6.91 17.94 24.81
CA GLU A 201 6.75 18.30 23.41
C GLU A 201 7.23 17.13 22.56
N GLN A 202 6.30 16.55 21.78
CA GLN A 202 6.66 15.63 20.71
C GLN A 202 7.55 16.39 19.73
N SER A 203 8.85 16.13 19.76
CA SER A 203 9.82 16.79 18.88
C SER A 203 9.49 16.45 17.42
N SER A 204 8.72 17.32 16.76
CA SER A 204 8.62 17.35 15.30
C SER A 204 10.03 17.59 14.77
N MET A 205 10.59 16.66 14.00
CA MET A 205 11.87 16.90 13.35
C MET A 205 11.74 18.12 12.44
N SER A 206 12.66 19.07 12.57
CA SER A 206 12.68 20.25 11.72
C SER A 206 13.15 19.90 10.31
N LEU A 207 12.68 20.65 9.31
CA LEU A 207 13.10 20.47 7.91
C LEU A 207 14.61 20.53 7.76
N GLU A 208 15.24 21.45 8.48
CA GLU A 208 16.69 21.63 8.47
C GLU A 208 17.40 20.38 8.96
N SER A 209 16.92 19.75 10.03
CA SER A 209 17.51 18.51 10.57
C SER A 209 17.39 17.32 9.61
N LEU A 210 16.36 17.32 8.79
CA LEU A 210 16.10 16.30 7.77
C LEU A 210 16.97 16.49 6.52
N VAL A 211 17.07 17.73 6.03
CA VAL A 211 17.80 18.06 4.79
C VAL A 211 19.31 18.10 5.01
N PHE A 212 19.74 18.64 6.15
CA PHE A 212 21.15 18.85 6.45
C PHE A 212 21.72 17.76 7.35
N GLY A 213 20.88 16.97 8.03
CA GLY A 213 21.29 15.94 8.97
C GLY A 213 21.52 16.47 10.38
N ALA A 214 21.12 15.68 11.39
CA ALA A 214 21.18 16.06 12.81
C ALA A 214 22.59 16.43 13.34
N GLY A 215 23.66 16.04 12.65
CA GLY A 215 25.05 16.37 13.00
C GLY A 215 25.51 17.75 12.49
N TYR A 216 24.83 18.32 11.50
CA TYR A 216 25.26 19.55 10.83
C TYR A 216 24.51 20.81 11.32
N CYS A 217 23.38 20.63 12.00
CA CYS A 217 22.51 21.70 12.53
C CYS A 217 22.76 22.05 14.00
N LYS A 218 23.98 21.92 14.53
CA LYS A 218 24.29 22.43 15.88
C LYS A 218 24.90 23.83 15.80
N PRO A 219 24.11 24.92 15.94
CA PRO A 219 24.71 26.22 16.22
C PRO A 219 25.33 26.18 17.63
N SER A 220 26.55 26.69 17.77
CA SER A 220 26.96 27.23 19.06
C SER A 220 26.05 28.43 19.34
N PHE A 221 25.21 28.35 20.37
CA PHE A 221 24.36 29.47 20.77
C PHE A 221 25.25 30.64 21.22
N SER A 222 25.53 31.56 20.31
CA SER A 222 25.96 32.91 20.62
C SER A 222 24.88 33.87 20.13
N GLU A 223 24.40 34.71 21.04
CA GLU A 223 23.41 35.75 20.78
C GLU A 223 23.82 36.57 19.53
N GLY A 224 22.97 36.57 18.50
CA GLY A 224 23.12 37.42 17.31
C GLY A 224 23.77 36.77 16.08
N SER A 225 24.13 35.49 16.09
CA SER A 225 24.68 34.81 14.90
C SER A 225 23.58 34.30 13.96
N PHE A 226 23.52 34.81 12.72
CA PHE A 226 22.78 34.15 11.64
C PHE A 226 23.45 32.80 11.31
N TYR A 227 22.75 31.69 11.54
CA TYR A 227 23.26 30.36 11.17
C TYR A 227 23.42 30.29 9.65
N THR A 228 24.67 30.17 9.19
CA THR A 228 24.98 29.93 7.78
C THR A 228 25.41 28.46 7.64
N PRO A 229 24.68 27.62 6.88
CA PRO A 229 25.08 26.25 6.64
C PRO A 229 26.47 26.19 6.00
N SER A 230 27.30 25.24 6.44
CA SER A 230 28.62 25.03 5.81
C SER A 230 28.48 24.53 4.37
N GLU A 231 29.51 24.71 3.55
CA GLU A 231 29.51 24.21 2.17
C GLU A 231 29.31 22.69 2.10
N ASN A 232 29.93 21.94 3.01
CA ASN A 232 29.74 20.48 3.14
C ASN A 232 28.29 20.11 3.48
N CYS A 233 27.63 20.90 4.32
CA CYS A 233 26.24 20.74 4.70
C CYS A 233 25.30 20.96 3.50
N MET A 234 25.55 22.00 2.71
CA MET A 234 24.83 22.26 1.47
C MET A 234 25.04 21.16 0.42
N GLN A 235 26.28 20.71 0.21
CA GLN A 235 26.60 19.62 -0.72
C GLN A 235 25.91 18.31 -0.32
N HIS A 236 25.87 18.00 0.98
CA HIS A 236 25.15 16.84 1.50
C HIS A 236 23.65 16.94 1.19
N ALA A 237 23.02 18.07 1.51
CA ALA A 237 21.60 18.31 1.24
C ALA A 237 21.25 18.16 -0.25
N TYR A 238 22.07 18.73 -1.15
CA TYR A 238 21.86 18.60 -2.59
C TYR A 238 21.99 17.16 -3.07
N LYS A 239 23.01 16.44 -2.59
CA LYS A 239 23.20 15.03 -2.95
C LYS A 239 22.02 14.19 -2.46
N TRP A 240 21.63 14.35 -1.19
CA TRP A 240 20.52 13.63 -0.59
C TRP A 240 19.21 13.86 -1.36
N HIS A 241 18.87 15.13 -1.63
CA HIS A 241 17.67 15.47 -2.41
C HIS A 241 17.72 14.86 -3.82
N ARG A 242 18.86 14.98 -4.51
CA ARG A 242 19.07 14.41 -5.84
C ARG A 242 18.88 12.90 -5.84
N ASP A 243 19.38 12.19 -4.84
CA ASP A 243 19.27 10.74 -4.72
C ASP A 243 17.80 10.31 -4.53
N LEU A 244 17.00 11.03 -3.72
CA LEU A 244 15.56 10.80 -3.59
C LEU A 244 14.80 11.02 -4.91
N CYS A 245 15.11 12.12 -5.61
CA CYS A 245 14.50 12.42 -6.90
C CYS A 245 14.84 11.34 -7.95
N HIS A 246 16.09 10.87 -7.98
CA HIS A 246 16.48 9.78 -8.86
C HIS A 246 15.74 8.49 -8.52
N LEU A 247 15.56 8.15 -7.25
CA LEU A 247 14.80 6.97 -6.86
C LEU A 247 13.36 7.03 -7.42
N LEU A 248 12.63 8.13 -7.17
CA LEU A 248 11.27 8.31 -7.67
C LEU A 248 11.19 8.29 -9.20
N LEU A 249 12.14 8.95 -9.88
CA LEU A 249 12.18 8.97 -11.34
C LEU A 249 12.40 7.56 -11.91
N ASN A 250 13.31 6.79 -11.33
CA ASN A 250 13.56 5.40 -11.73
C ASN A 250 12.30 4.56 -11.52
N THR A 251 11.63 4.69 -10.36
CA THR A 251 10.37 3.98 -10.11
C THR A 251 9.30 4.28 -11.15
N TYR A 252 9.15 5.55 -11.54
CA TYR A 252 8.22 5.93 -12.59
C TYR A 252 8.60 5.32 -13.96
N GLN A 253 9.87 5.36 -14.32
CA GLN A 253 10.36 4.80 -15.58
C GLN A 253 10.11 3.29 -15.66
N GLU A 254 10.44 2.55 -14.60
CA GLU A 254 10.23 1.10 -14.55
C GLU A 254 8.74 0.74 -14.63
N LEU A 255 7.87 1.46 -13.91
CA LEU A 255 6.42 1.27 -13.99
C LEU A 255 5.90 1.54 -15.41
N TYR A 256 6.42 2.57 -16.08
CA TYR A 256 6.05 2.89 -17.45
C TYR A 256 6.52 1.81 -18.44
N VAL A 257 7.76 1.32 -18.30
CA VAL A 257 8.28 0.22 -19.12
C VAL A 257 7.43 -1.03 -18.93
N TYR A 258 7.08 -1.38 -17.68
CA TYR A 258 6.19 -2.50 -17.39
C TYR A 258 4.82 -2.34 -18.05
N PHE A 259 4.22 -1.14 -17.95
CA PHE A 259 2.97 -0.83 -18.64
C PHE A 259 3.09 -1.00 -20.16
N LEU A 260 4.18 -0.54 -20.79
CA LEU A 260 4.40 -0.70 -22.22
C LEU A 260 4.52 -2.18 -22.65
N ILE A 261 5.17 -3.01 -21.83
CA ILE A 261 5.24 -4.46 -22.07
C ILE A 261 3.83 -5.06 -22.05
N LEU A 262 3.03 -4.73 -21.04
CA LEU A 262 1.65 -5.19 -20.97
C LEU A 262 0.80 -4.70 -22.14
N MET A 263 0.96 -3.44 -22.57
CA MET A 263 0.26 -2.90 -23.74
C MET A 263 0.62 -3.62 -25.04
N LYS A 264 1.83 -4.15 -25.15
CA LYS A 264 2.24 -4.96 -26.31
C LYS A 264 1.57 -6.33 -26.27
N ASP A 265 1.53 -6.94 -25.10
CA ASP A 265 0.94 -8.26 -24.92
C ASP A 265 -0.59 -8.21 -25.10
N ILE A 266 -1.23 -7.05 -24.85
CA ILE A 266 -2.69 -6.87 -24.97
C ILE A 266 -3.07 -5.60 -25.75
N PRO A 267 -3.25 -5.72 -27.08
CA PRO A 267 -3.39 -4.57 -27.97
C PRO A 267 -4.74 -3.85 -27.91
N ASP A 268 -5.80 -4.47 -27.36
CA ASP A 268 -7.16 -3.89 -27.35
C ASP A 268 -7.38 -2.86 -26.22
N PHE A 269 -6.39 -2.60 -25.38
CA PHE A 269 -6.53 -1.63 -24.29
C PHE A 269 -6.70 -0.21 -24.85
N PRO A 270 -7.66 0.60 -24.33
CA PRO A 270 -7.83 1.98 -24.76
C PRO A 270 -6.52 2.75 -24.60
N ARG A 271 -5.90 3.14 -25.73
CA ARG A 271 -4.68 3.95 -25.74
C ARG A 271 -4.99 5.35 -25.21
N MET A 272 -5.07 5.50 -23.90
CA MET A 272 -5.12 6.82 -23.30
C MET A 272 -3.77 7.49 -23.57
N LYS A 273 -3.78 8.76 -24.00
CA LYS A 273 -2.57 9.54 -24.29
C LYS A 273 -1.77 9.80 -23.02
N LEU A 274 -1.06 8.80 -22.50
CA LEU A 274 -0.05 8.97 -21.45
C LEU A 274 1.04 9.98 -21.91
N GLY A 275 1.20 10.13 -23.24
CA GLY A 275 2.25 10.90 -23.91
C GLY A 275 2.15 12.43 -23.90
N LEU A 276 1.10 13.07 -23.37
CA LEU A 276 1.04 14.56 -23.31
C LEU A 276 1.55 15.15 -21.99
N ALA A 277 1.76 14.31 -20.97
CA ALA A 277 2.33 14.71 -19.69
C ALA A 277 3.87 14.76 -19.70
N ILE A 278 4.50 14.02 -20.61
CA ILE A 278 5.95 13.73 -20.63
C ILE A 278 6.81 14.99 -20.87
N LYS A 279 6.29 16.00 -21.60
CA LYS A 279 6.99 17.29 -21.84
C LYS A 279 6.80 18.35 -20.75
N LYS A 280 5.94 18.12 -19.75
CA LYS A 280 5.73 19.04 -18.61
C LYS A 280 6.21 18.44 -17.27
N THR A 281 6.97 17.34 -17.31
CA THR A 281 7.38 16.51 -16.16
C THR A 281 8.51 17.10 -15.31
N LEU A 282 8.34 18.36 -14.90
CA LEU A 282 9.09 18.95 -13.78
C LEU A 282 8.14 19.34 -12.63
N SER A 283 6.88 18.88 -12.63
CA SER A 283 5.96 19.02 -11.49
C SER A 283 5.86 17.70 -10.67
N PRO A 284 5.90 17.77 -9.33
CA PRO A 284 6.04 16.62 -8.44
C PRO A 284 4.68 16.00 -8.04
N GLU A 285 3.75 15.78 -8.98
CA GLU A 285 2.40 15.33 -8.61
C GLU A 285 2.23 13.80 -8.56
N PRO A 286 1.95 13.20 -7.38
CA PRO A 286 1.76 11.75 -7.20
C PRO A 286 0.50 11.20 -7.90
N GLN A 287 -0.41 12.07 -8.35
CA GLN A 287 -1.67 11.66 -9.00
C GLN A 287 -1.45 10.86 -10.29
N ARG A 288 -0.33 11.07 -11.00
CA ARG A 288 -0.08 10.42 -12.29
C ARG A 288 0.37 8.96 -12.17
N GLN A 289 1.15 8.61 -11.15
CA GLN A 289 1.51 7.20 -10.87
C GLN A 289 0.28 6.40 -10.42
N ASN A 290 -0.60 7.04 -9.64
CA ASN A 290 -1.87 6.45 -9.21
C ASN A 290 -2.76 6.10 -10.41
N SER A 291 -2.79 6.95 -11.44
CA SER A 291 -3.52 6.65 -12.66
C SER A 291 -2.98 5.39 -13.36
N ILE A 292 -1.66 5.18 -13.41
CA ILE A 292 -1.09 3.99 -14.06
C ILE A 292 -1.39 2.73 -13.25
N LEU A 293 -1.21 2.75 -11.92
CA LEU A 293 -1.53 1.61 -11.05
C LEU A 293 -3.00 1.19 -11.15
N HIS A 294 -3.91 2.17 -11.18
CA HIS A 294 -5.33 1.92 -11.35
C HIS A 294 -5.68 1.30 -12.72
N GLN A 295 -4.98 1.69 -13.78
CA GLN A 295 -5.19 1.08 -15.10
C GLN A 295 -4.66 -0.35 -15.16
N LEU A 296 -3.48 -0.61 -14.56
CA LEU A 296 -2.93 -1.96 -14.47
C LEU A 296 -3.88 -2.92 -13.76
N SER A 297 -4.60 -2.44 -12.74
CA SER A 297 -5.51 -3.26 -11.94
C SER A 297 -6.93 -3.39 -12.49
N LEU A 298 -7.39 -2.50 -13.37
CA LEU A 298 -8.66 -2.67 -14.09
C LEU A 298 -8.57 -3.64 -15.27
N TRP A 299 -7.36 -3.86 -15.78
CA TRP A 299 -7.14 -4.45 -17.09
C TRP A 299 -7.47 -5.96 -17.18
N ARG A 300 -7.51 -6.72 -16.06
CA ARG A 300 -7.86 -8.15 -16.10
C ARG A 300 -9.32 -8.46 -15.72
N GLY A 301 -10.07 -7.48 -15.22
CA GLY A 301 -11.49 -7.61 -14.85
C GLY A 301 -12.46 -7.96 -16.00
N GLU A 302 -12.09 -7.69 -17.25
CA GLU A 302 -13.02 -7.71 -18.39
C GLU A 302 -12.86 -8.90 -19.36
N ARG A 303 -11.99 -9.87 -19.08
CA ARG A 303 -11.89 -11.08 -19.92
C ARG A 303 -11.70 -12.37 -19.12
N SER A 304 -12.81 -12.97 -18.69
CA SER A 304 -13.29 -14.27 -19.18
C SER A 304 -14.76 -14.46 -18.81
#